data_AF-A0A2S9FWY4-F1
#
_entry.id   AF-A0A2S9FWY4-F1
#
_cell.length_a   1.000
_cell.length_b   1.000
_cell.length_c   1.000
_cell.angle_alpha   90.00
_cell.angle_beta   90.00
_cell.angle_gamma   90.00
#
_symmetry.space_group_name_H-M   'P 1'
#
loop_
_entity.id
_entity.type
_entity.pdbx_description
1 polymer ?
#
loop_
_entity_poly.entity_id
_entity_poly.type
_entity_poly.pdbx_seq_one_letter_code
_entity_poly.pdbx_strand_id
1 'polypeptide(L)'
;GPEADPKRAAEVHWASDGDMVRTAYALRPEDDDFCQAGILVRGVLDDDARERLASNIIGHVLDGVKEPVLSRVFEYWKNIDPDLG
;
A
#
# COMPACT_ATOMS: atom_id res chain seq x y z
N GLY A 1 2.27 -2.31 -40.40
CA GLY A 1 1.77 -1.95 -39.07
C GLY A 1 2.67 -0.86 -38.49
N PRO A 2 2.38 -0.32 -37.30
CA PRO A 2 3.35 0.54 -36.62
C PRO A 2 4.64 -0.23 -36.32
N GLU A 3 5.78 0.40 -36.57
CA GLU A 3 7.12 -0.12 -36.31
C GLU A 3 7.77 0.74 -35.22
N ALA A 4 8.41 0.09 -34.24
CA ALA A 4 9.14 0.82 -33.20
C ALA A 4 10.35 1.53 -33.83
N ASP A 5 10.51 2.83 -33.57
CA ASP A 5 11.66 3.62 -34.01
C ASP A 5 12.64 3.80 -32.83
N PRO A 6 13.79 3.10 -32.81
CA PRO A 6 14.77 3.23 -31.75
C PRO A 6 15.32 4.65 -31.60
N LYS A 7 15.31 5.49 -32.66
CA LYS A 7 15.78 6.88 -32.58
C LYS A 7 14.84 7.77 -31.76
N ARG A 8 13.61 7.33 -31.53
CA ARG A 8 12.61 8.02 -30.70
C ARG A 8 12.53 7.47 -29.28
N ALA A 9 13.18 6.34 -29.02
CA ALA A 9 13.39 5.86 -27.66
C ALA A 9 14.54 6.66 -27.04
N ALA A 10 14.26 7.46 -26.01
CA ALA A 10 15.32 7.94 -25.16
C ALA A 10 15.89 6.75 -24.38
N GLU A 11 17.20 6.51 -24.44
CA GLU A 11 17.84 5.61 -23.48
C GLU A 11 17.83 6.30 -22.11
N VAL A 12 16.90 5.89 -21.25
CA VAL A 12 16.84 6.38 -19.87
C VAL A 12 17.79 5.53 -19.03
N HIS A 13 18.89 6.14 -18.60
CA HIS A 13 19.89 5.52 -17.71
C HIS A 13 19.75 6.07 -16.29
N TRP A 14 20.10 5.28 -15.28
CA TRP A 14 20.20 5.69 -13.87
C TRP A 14 21.53 5.24 -13.28
N ALA A 15 22.02 5.97 -12.28
CA ALA A 15 23.24 5.60 -11.55
C ALA A 15 22.91 4.68 -10.37
N SER A 16 23.79 3.73 -10.09
CA SER A 16 23.73 2.83 -8.93
C SER A 16 25.15 2.52 -8.47
N ASP A 17 25.36 2.45 -7.16
CA ASP A 17 26.65 2.16 -6.53
C ASP A 17 26.44 1.31 -5.27
N GLY A 18 27.36 0.37 -5.00
CA GLY A 18 27.31 -0.52 -3.85
C GLY A 18 27.38 -2.03 -4.18
N ASP A 19 27.41 -2.84 -3.13
CA ASP A 19 27.50 -4.30 -3.22
C ASP A 19 26.19 -4.96 -3.71
N MET A 20 26.30 -6.17 -4.26
CA MET A 20 25.14 -7.00 -4.57
C MET A 20 24.52 -7.57 -3.28
N VAL A 21 23.36 -7.05 -2.88
CA VAL A 21 22.67 -7.41 -1.63
C VAL A 21 21.18 -7.70 -1.85
N ARG A 22 20.53 -8.30 -0.84
CA ARG A 22 19.05 -8.34 -0.69
C ARG A 22 18.70 -7.66 0.63
N THR A 23 18.18 -6.44 0.55
CA THR A 23 17.83 -5.63 1.72
C THR A 23 16.60 -4.77 1.42
N ALA A 24 15.93 -4.28 2.47
CA ALA A 24 14.88 -3.28 2.33
C ALA A 24 15.47 -1.95 1.82
N TYR A 25 14.61 -1.11 1.24
CA TYR A 25 14.98 0.25 0.86
C TYR A 25 15.44 1.06 2.07
N ALA A 26 16.37 1.99 1.84
CA ALA A 26 16.65 3.02 2.82
C ALA A 26 15.44 3.96 2.91
N LEU A 27 14.83 4.02 4.09
CA LEU A 27 13.64 4.83 4.34
C LEU A 27 13.94 6.33 4.11
N ARG A 28 13.04 7.01 3.40
CA ARG A 28 12.94 8.46 3.30
C ARG A 28 12.13 9.02 4.49
N PRO A 29 12.12 10.36 4.70
CA PRO A 29 11.51 10.94 5.89
C PRO A 29 10.04 10.58 6.15
N GLU A 30 9.27 10.30 5.09
CA GLU A 30 7.84 9.96 5.17
C GLU A 30 7.57 8.50 4.78
N ASP A 31 8.62 7.69 4.58
CA ASP A 31 8.45 6.29 4.25
C ASP A 31 8.10 5.50 5.51
N ASP A 32 6.87 4.98 5.51
CA ASP A 32 6.44 3.88 6.36
C ASP A 32 5.42 3.02 5.57
N ASP A 33 4.87 1.99 6.21
CA ASP A 33 3.93 1.07 5.57
C ASP A 33 2.45 1.52 5.62
N PHE A 34 2.12 2.61 6.32
CA PHE A 34 0.74 2.95 6.72
C PHE A 34 0.31 4.40 6.45
N CYS A 35 1.23 5.34 6.28
CA CYS A 35 0.97 6.78 6.24
C CYS A 35 0.08 7.15 5.06
N GLN A 36 0.39 6.64 3.87
CA GLN A 36 -0.36 6.93 2.65
C GLN A 36 -1.77 6.31 2.69
N ALA A 37 -1.89 5.10 3.24
CA ALA A 37 -3.19 4.47 3.44
C ALA A 37 -4.04 5.27 4.46
N GLY A 38 -3.43 5.73 5.54
CA GLY A 38 -4.08 6.61 6.51
C GLY A 38 -4.51 7.95 5.89
N ILE A 39 -3.69 8.53 5.00
CA ILE A 39 -4.04 9.75 4.25
C ILE A 39 -5.24 9.48 3.33
N LEU A 40 -5.29 8.34 2.64
CA LEU A 40 -6.46 7.97 1.84
C LEU A 40 -7.73 7.93 2.71
N VAL A 41 -7.68 7.23 3.85
CA VAL A 41 -8.84 7.07 4.75
C VAL A 41 -9.32 8.41 5.33
N ARG A 42 -8.41 9.25 5.83
CA ARG A 42 -8.75 10.48 6.55
C ARG A 42 -8.88 11.72 5.66
N GLY A 43 -8.07 11.80 4.61
CA GLY A 43 -7.90 13.01 3.81
C GLY A 43 -8.56 12.96 2.43
N VAL A 44 -9.02 11.80 1.97
CA VAL A 44 -9.56 11.63 0.61
C VAL A 44 -10.97 11.01 0.62
N LEU A 45 -11.19 9.94 1.38
CA LEU A 45 -12.50 9.31 1.43
C LEU A 45 -13.54 10.21 2.13
N ASP A 46 -14.78 10.18 1.65
CA ASP A 46 -15.93 10.68 2.39
C ASP A 46 -16.45 9.63 3.38
N ASP A 47 -17.41 10.00 4.22
CA ASP A 47 -17.97 9.12 5.24
C ASP A 47 -18.61 7.86 4.62
N ASP A 48 -19.37 8.02 3.53
CA ASP A 48 -20.01 6.90 2.85
C ASP A 48 -18.98 5.92 2.26
N ALA A 49 -17.86 6.42 1.75
CA ALA A 49 -16.78 5.60 1.23
C ALA A 49 -16.01 4.90 2.36
N ARG A 50 -15.80 5.55 3.50
CA ARG A 50 -15.23 4.91 4.70
C ARG A 50 -16.13 3.77 5.20
N GLU A 51 -17.44 3.97 5.25
CA GLU A 51 -18.40 2.93 5.65
C GLU A 51 -18.36 1.74 4.69
N ARG A 52 -18.34 1.99 3.38
CA ARG A 52 -18.20 0.91 2.37
C ARG A 52 -16.87 0.16 2.51
N LEU A 53 -15.78 0.87 2.80
CA LEU A 53 -14.48 0.25 3.05
C LEU A 53 -14.55 -0.70 4.25
N ALA A 54 -15.07 -0.23 5.38
CA ALA A 54 -15.24 -1.05 6.59
C ALA A 54 -16.12 -2.28 6.32
N SER A 55 -17.26 -2.10 5.66
CA SER A 55 -18.17 -3.21 5.30
C SER A 55 -17.47 -4.27 4.43
N ASN A 56 -16.65 -3.87 3.46
CA ASN A 56 -15.92 -4.80 2.62
C ASN A 56 -14.86 -5.59 3.39
N ILE A 57 -14.13 -4.91 4.29
CA ILE A 57 -13.14 -5.55 5.17
C ILE A 57 -13.82 -6.58 6.06
N ILE A 58 -14.90 -6.20 6.74
CA ILE A 58 -15.67 -7.09 7.62
C ILE A 58 -16.20 -8.28 6.82
N GLY A 59 -16.77 -8.05 5.63
CA GLY A 59 -17.26 -9.12 4.77
C GLY A 59 -16.18 -10.14 4.42
N HIS A 60 -14.98 -9.67 4.06
CA HIS A 60 -13.84 -10.56 3.80
C HIS A 60 -13.38 -11.33 5.05
N VAL A 61 -13.30 -10.66 6.20
CA VAL A 61 -12.86 -11.27 7.46
C VAL A 61 -13.84 -12.36 7.92
N LEU A 62 -15.14 -12.12 7.78
CA LEU A 62 -16.17 -13.09 8.13
C LEU A 62 -16.19 -14.32 7.23
N ASP A 63 -15.59 -14.26 6.03
CA ASP A 63 -15.48 -15.37 5.08
C ASP A 63 -14.36 -16.37 5.45
N GLY A 64 -14.28 -16.72 6.73
CA GLY A 64 -13.43 -17.82 7.21
C GLY A 64 -12.04 -17.43 7.71
N VAL A 65 -11.74 -16.14 7.90
CA VAL A 65 -10.51 -15.74 8.60
C VAL A 65 -10.59 -16.20 10.07
N LYS A 66 -9.51 -16.83 10.54
CA LYS A 66 -9.43 -17.42 11.88
C LYS A 66 -8.15 -16.98 12.58
N GLU A 67 -8.09 -17.23 13.89
CA GLU A 67 -6.86 -17.01 14.63
C GLU A 67 -5.68 -17.87 14.10
N PRO A 68 -4.45 -17.34 14.13
CA PRO A 68 -4.04 -16.04 14.68
C PRO A 68 -4.18 -14.86 13.69
N VAL A 69 -4.67 -15.11 12.48
CA VAL A 69 -4.76 -14.08 11.42
C VAL A 69 -5.80 -13.04 11.77
N LEU A 70 -6.92 -13.43 12.37
CA LEU A 70 -7.96 -12.49 12.80
C LEU A 70 -7.40 -11.39 13.71
N SER A 71 -6.63 -11.73 14.75
CA SER A 71 -5.99 -10.73 15.61
C SER A 71 -5.07 -9.78 14.84
N ARG A 72 -4.32 -10.31 13.86
CA ARG A 72 -3.41 -9.51 13.02
C ARG A 72 -4.15 -8.56 12.08
N VAL A 73 -5.36 -8.90 11.66
CA VAL A 73 -6.19 -8.01 10.84
C VAL A 73 -6.54 -6.75 11.62
N PHE A 74 -6.93 -6.88 12.88
CA PHE A 74 -7.23 -5.71 13.73
C PHE A 74 -5.99 -4.86 13.96
N GLU A 75 -4.84 -5.48 14.24
CA GLU A 75 -3.56 -4.74 14.37
C GLU A 75 -3.22 -3.98 13.08
N TYR A 76 -3.36 -4.65 11.93
CA TYR A 76 -3.04 -4.07 10.62
C TYR A 76 -3.91 -2.85 10.31
N TRP A 77 -5.23 -2.94 10.47
CA TRP A 77 -6.12 -1.82 10.18
C TRP A 77 -5.99 -0.67 11.18
N LYS A 78 -5.69 -0.96 12.45
CA LYS A 78 -5.38 0.07 13.46
C LYS A 78 -4.11 0.87 13.14
N ASN A 79 -3.11 0.22 12.54
CA ASN A 79 -1.90 0.92 12.09
C ASN A 79 -2.19 1.91 10.94
N ILE A 80 -3.21 1.62 10.12
CA ILE A 80 -3.67 2.53 9.05
C ILE A 80 -4.48 3.69 9.64
N ASP A 81 -5.50 3.36 10.44
CA ASP A 81 -6.37 4.32 11.07
C ASP A 81 -7.07 3.70 12.31
N PRO A 82 -6.97 4.32 13.50
CA PRO A 82 -7.60 3.78 14.72
C PRO A 82 -9.12 3.73 14.71
N ASP A 83 -9.80 4.56 13.90
CA ASP A 83 -11.27 4.54 13.82
C ASP A 83 -11.76 3.45 12.84
N LEU A 84 -10.91 3.05 11.88
CA LEU A 84 -11.19 1.97 10.93
C LEU A 84 -10.94 0.56 11.48
N GLY A 85 -9.92 0.38 12.35
CA GLY A 85 -9.44 -0.94 12.81
C GLY A 85 -9.89 -1.36 14.21
#